data_AF-A0A961VIC2-F1
#
_entry.id   AF-A0A961VIC2-F1
#
_cell.length_a   1.000
_cell.length_b   1.000
_cell.length_c   1.000
_cell.angle_alpha   90.00
_cell.angle_beta   90.00
_cell.angle_gamma   90.00
#
_symmetry.space_group_name_H-M   'P 1'
#
loop_
_entity.id
_entity.type
_entity.pdbx_description
1 polymer ?
#
loop_
_entity_poly.entity_id
_entity_poly.type
_entity_poly.pdbx_seq_one_letter_code
_entity_poly.pdbx_strand_id
1 'polypeptide(L)' 'MPTIARFVTTLAVIAALVAAAMFYLANFVTPRNREMSVRIPSSELEPVPIIKPAPPPEPEPAEEDAGGAAAAE' A
#
# COMPACT_ATOMS: atom_id res chain seq x y z
N MET A 1 56.75 4.57 21.52
CA MET A 1 56.41 3.99 20.19
C MET A 1 54.89 4.04 20.04
N PRO A 2 54.31 5.02 19.33
CA PRO A 2 52.87 5.26 19.32
C PRO A 2 52.13 4.21 18.48
N THR A 3 51.96 3.00 19.01
CA THR A 3 51.32 1.87 18.32
C THR A 3 49.79 1.95 18.39
N ILE A 4 49.21 2.27 19.55
CA ILE A 4 47.75 2.45 19.72
C ILE A 4 47.23 3.66 18.92
N ALA A 5 47.91 4.81 19.00
CA ALA A 5 47.50 6.00 18.25
C ALA A 5 47.44 5.71 16.74
N ARG A 6 48.47 5.05 16.19
CA ARG A 6 48.47 4.63 14.78
C ARG A 6 47.34 3.66 14.45
N PHE A 7 47.06 2.70 15.33
CA PHE A 7 45.95 1.76 15.13
C PHE A 7 44.60 2.48 15.04
N VAL A 8 44.32 3.39 15.99
CA VAL A 8 43.08 4.17 16.00
C VAL A 8 43.00 5.10 14.78
N THR A 9 44.10 5.74 14.40
CA THR A 9 44.14 6.58 13.19
C THR A 9 43.83 5.75 11.94
N THR A 10 44.40 4.55 11.81
CA THR A 10 44.08 3.65 10.69
C THR A 10 42.60 3.30 10.65
N LEU A 11 42.00 2.96 11.80
CA LEU A 11 40.56 2.69 11.87
C LEU A 11 39.71 3.90 11.50
N ALA A 12 40.09 5.10 11.96
CA ALA A 12 39.38 6.33 11.62
C ALA A 12 39.43 6.61 10.11
N VAL A 13 40.58 6.40 9.47
CA VAL A 13 40.73 6.55 8.01
C VAL A 13 39.86 5.53 7.27
N ILE A 14 39.85 4.27 7.69
CA ILE A 14 39.00 3.24 7.07
C ILE A 14 37.52 3.60 7.21
N ALA A 15 37.09 3.99 8.41
CA ALA A 15 35.71 4.41 8.65
C ALA A 15 35.32 5.61 7.77
N ALA A 16 36.21 6.60 7.65
CA ALA A 16 36.00 7.75 6.78
C ALA A 16 35.88 7.36 5.31
N LEU A 17 36.72 6.43 4.83
CA LEU A 17 36.66 5.94 3.45
C LEU A 17 35.36 5.19 3.16
N VAL A 18 34.91 4.32 4.07
CA VAL A 18 33.63 3.60 3.92
C VAL A 18 32.46 4.58 3.94
N ALA A 19 32.45 5.53 4.86
CA ALA A 19 31.41 6.55 4.94
C ALA A 19 31.38 7.43 3.67
N ALA A 20 32.54 7.84 3.16
CA ALA A 20 32.65 8.60 1.93
C ALA A 20 32.17 7.80 0.71
N ALA A 21 32.52 6.53 0.62
CA ALA A 21 32.05 5.65 -0.45
C ALA A 21 30.52 5.49 -0.42
N MET A 22 29.94 5.24 0.76
CA MET A 22 28.48 5.16 0.92
C MET A 22 27.78 6.47 0.57
N PHE A 23 28.30 7.60 1.06
CA PHE A 23 27.79 8.92 0.73
C PHE A 23 27.84 9.17 -0.79
N TYR A 24 28.94 8.82 -1.44
CA TYR A 24 29.09 8.97 -2.88
C TYR A 24 28.09 8.11 -3.65
N LEU A 25 27.97 6.82 -3.30
CA LEU A 25 27.01 5.93 -3.94
C LEU A 25 25.56 6.42 -3.77
N ALA A 26 25.19 6.85 -2.57
CA ALA A 26 23.82 7.29 -2.29
C ALA A 26 23.42 8.55 -3.08
N ASN A 27 24.36 9.46 -3.33
CA ASN A 27 24.05 10.75 -3.95
C ASN A 27 24.33 10.80 -5.46
N PHE A 28 25.31 10.05 -5.95
CA PHE A 28 25.80 10.16 -7.33
C PHE A 28 25.49 8.94 -8.19
N VAL A 29 24.92 7.86 -7.62
CA VAL A 29 24.54 6.67 -8.38
C VAL A 29 23.03 6.53 -8.43
N THR A 30 22.48 6.51 -9.64
CA THR A 30 21.05 6.29 -9.85
C THR A 30 20.71 4.79 -9.71
N PRO A 31 19.71 4.42 -8.89
CA PRO A 31 19.27 3.03 -8.80
C PRO A 31 18.58 2.60 -10.10
N ARG A 32 18.83 1.36 -10.53
CA ARG A 32 18.13 0.78 -11.69
C ARG A 32 16.80 0.20 -11.22
N ASN A 33 15.70 0.78 -11.69
CA ASN A 33 14.38 0.21 -11.46
C ASN A 33 14.21 -1.05 -12.31
N ARG A 34 13.74 -2.12 -11.68
CA ARG A 34 13.39 -3.38 -12.36
C ARG A 34 11.89 -3.60 -12.26
N GLU A 35 11.25 -3.87 -13.38
CA GLU A 35 9.88 -4.36 -13.39
C GLU A 35 9.85 -5.78 -12.80
N MET A 36 9.05 -5.96 -11.75
CA MET A 36 8.84 -7.27 -11.11
C MET A 36 7.37 -7.61 -11.20
N SER A 37 7.01 -8.48 -12.15
CA SER A 37 5.66 -9.05 -12.23
C SER A 37 5.58 -10.26 -11.29
N VAL A 38 4.77 -10.15 -10.23
CA VAL A 38 4.41 -11.30 -9.41
C VAL A 38 3.07 -11.83 -9.93
N ARG A 39 3.03 -13.11 -10.29
CA ARG A 39 1.78 -13.76 -10.68
C ARG A 39 0.99 -14.04 -9.41
N ILE A 40 -0.13 -13.35 -9.22
CA ILE A 40 -1.05 -13.64 -8.12
C ILE A 40 -1.82 -14.91 -8.47
N PRO A 41 -1.68 -16.00 -7.70
CA PRO A 41 -2.47 -17.20 -7.93
C PRO A 41 -3.92 -16.92 -7.53
N SER A 42 -4.87 -17.39 -8.35
CA SER A 42 -6.30 -17.16 -8.13
C SER A 42 -6.83 -17.76 -6.83
N SER A 43 -6.08 -18.67 -6.21
CA SER A 43 -6.39 -19.23 -4.88
C SER A 43 -6.21 -18.23 -3.73
N GLU A 44 -5.46 -17.14 -3.94
CA GLU A 44 -5.19 -16.11 -2.92
C GLU A 44 -6.06 -14.86 -3.08
N LEU A 45 -6.89 -14.80 -4.14
CA LEU A 45 -7.79 -13.67 -4.40
C LEU A 45 -9.15 -13.95 -3.75
N GLU A 46 -9.49 -13.21 -2.68
CA GLU A 46 -10.86 -13.14 -2.18
C GLU A 46 -11.64 -12.10 -3.01
N PRO A 47 -12.64 -12.51 -3.81
CA PRO A 47 -13.44 -11.57 -4.58
C PRO A 47 -14.36 -10.78 -3.64
N VAL A 48 -13.98 -9.54 -3.32
CA VAL A 48 -14.90 -8.60 -2.67
C VAL A 48 -15.96 -8.16 -3.69
N PRO A 49 -17.25 -8.44 -3.47
CA PRO A 49 -18.29 -8.05 -4.40
C PRO A 49 -18.40 -6.53 -4.44
N ILE A 50 -18.17 -5.94 -5.62
CA ILE A 50 -18.47 -4.53 -5.87
C ILE A 50 -19.99 -4.38 -5.89
N ILE A 51 -20.56 -3.99 -4.75
CA ILE A 51 -21.99 -3.68 -4.64
C ILE A 51 -22.24 -2.41 -5.46
N LYS A 52 -22.92 -2.54 -6.60
CA LYS A 52 -23.47 -1.38 -7.31
C LYS A 52 -24.56 -0.80 -6.41
N PRO A 53 -24.44 0.45 -5.94
CA PRO A 53 -25.52 1.09 -5.18
C PRO A 53 -26.82 0.98 -5.97
N ALA A 54 -27.89 0.53 -5.31
CA ALA A 54 -29.18 0.39 -5.94
C ALA A 54 -29.58 1.73 -6.58
N PRO A 55 -30.14 1.73 -7.81
CA PRO A 55 -30.72 2.94 -8.39
C PRO A 55 -31.68 3.58 -7.37
N PRO A 56 -31.69 4.90 -7.21
CA PRO A 56 -32.67 5.58 -6.36
C PRO A 56 -34.07 5.06 -6.71
N PRO A 57 -34.96 4.80 -5.72
CA PRO A 57 -36.29 4.29 -6.00
C PRO A 57 -36.95 5.22 -7.03
N GLU A 58 -37.26 4.64 -8.21
CA GLU A 58 -38.11 5.31 -9.18
C GLU A 58 -39.44 5.62 -8.48
N PRO A 59 -40.05 6.80 -8.67
CA PRO A 59 -41.29 7.14 -8.00
C PRO A 59 -42.38 6.14 -8.43
N GLU A 60 -42.70 5.20 -7.55
CA GLU A 60 -43.75 4.20 -7.77
C GLU A 60 -45.08 4.92 -7.99
N PRO A 61 -45.85 4.57 -9.05
CA PRO A 61 -47.15 5.19 -9.30
C PRO A 61 -48.09 4.81 -8.15
N ALA A 62 -48.84 5.79 -7.65
CA ALA A 62 -49.81 5.59 -6.60
C ALA A 62 -50.83 4.52 -6.99
N GLU A 63 -50.74 3.33 -6.39
CA GLU A 63 -51.74 2.28 -6.52
C GLU A 63 -52.94 2.63 -5.62
N GLU A 64 -53.96 3.20 -6.27
CA GLU A 64 -55.37 3.06 -5.91
C GLU A 64 -55.75 1.57 -5.79
N ASP A 65 -56.40 1.17 -4.68
CA ASP A 65 -57.82 0.75 -4.68
C ASP A 65 -58.23 -0.04 -3.40
N ALA A 66 -59.49 0.20 -3.00
CA ALA A 66 -60.42 -0.61 -2.20
C ALA A 66 -59.99 -1.08 -0.78
N GLY A 67 -60.70 -0.80 0.31
CA GLY A 67 -62.14 -0.69 0.47
C GLY A 67 -62.71 -1.94 1.13
N GLY A 68 -63.02 -1.86 2.44
CA GLY A 68 -64.14 -2.60 3.04
C GLY A 68 -63.84 -3.83 3.91
N ALA A 69 -64.54 -3.85 5.06
CA ALA A 69 -64.72 -4.93 6.05
C ALA A 69 -63.50 -5.21 6.96
N ALA A 70 -63.58 -5.16 8.29
CA ALA A 70 -64.72 -5.34 9.18
C ALA A 70 -64.65 -4.40 10.39
N ALA A 71 -65.82 -3.87 10.74
CA ALA A 71 -66.09 -3.08 11.92
C ALA A 71 -66.44 -3.99 13.12
N ALA A 72 -66.19 -3.43 14.31
CA ALA A 72 -66.97 -3.52 15.55
C ALA A 72 -67.34 -4.88 16.18
N GLU A 73 -67.11 -4.87 17.51
CA GLU A 73 -67.52 -5.80 18.59
C GLU A 73 -66.74 -7.11 18.78
#